data_AF-A0A5U9QTW3-F1
#
_entry.id   AF-A0A5U9QTW3-F1
#
_cell.length_a   1.000
_cell.length_b   1.000
_cell.length_c   1.000
_cell.angle_alpha   90.00
_cell.angle_beta   90.00
_cell.angle_gamma   90.00
#
_symmetry.space_group_name_H-M   'P 1'
#
loop_
_entity.id
_entity.type
_entity.pdbx_description
1 polymer ?
#
loop_
_entity_poly.entity_id
_entity_poly.type
_entity_poly.pdbx_seq_one_letter_code
_entity_poly.pdbx_strand_id
1 'polypeptide(L)'
;MDQKQIEEIVRSVMASMGQDVPQPAAPSTQEGAKPQCAVPTVAESCALDLGSAEAKAWIGVENPHRADVLTELRRSTAARVCTGRAGPRPRTQALLRFLADHSRSKDTVLKEVPEEWVKAQGLLEV
;
A
#
# COMPACT_ATOMS: atom_id res chain seq x y z
N MET A 1 3.02 50.02 -7.33
CA MET A 1 2.55 48.95 -6.43
C MET A 1 3.55 48.88 -5.29
N ASP A 2 3.08 49.03 -4.05
CA ASP A 2 3.95 49.12 -2.87
C ASP A 2 4.51 47.74 -2.49
N GLN A 3 5.81 47.68 -2.20
CA GLN A 3 6.53 46.47 -1.76
C GLN A 3 5.84 45.78 -0.57
N LYS A 4 5.26 46.58 0.33
CA LYS A 4 4.56 46.11 1.53
C LYS A 4 3.28 45.33 1.20
N GLN A 5 2.57 45.71 0.15
CA GLN A 5 1.35 45.00 -0.27
C GLN A 5 1.69 43.63 -0.86
N ILE A 6 2.84 43.50 -1.52
CA ILE A 6 3.30 42.22 -2.10
C ILE A 6 3.63 41.24 -0.96
N GLU A 7 4.34 41.70 0.07
CA GLU A 7 4.71 40.87 1.23
C GLU A 7 3.49 40.40 2.03
N GLU A 8 2.46 41.23 2.15
CA GLU A 8 1.23 40.91 2.86
C GLU A 8 0.40 39.85 2.13
N ILE A 9 0.33 39.94 0.79
CA ILE A 9 -0.33 38.94 -0.05
C ILE A 9 0.40 37.60 0.03
N VAL A 10 1.74 37.59 -0.05
CA VAL A 10 2.53 36.36 0.07
C VAL A 10 2.33 35.70 1.44
N ARG A 11 2.32 36.50 2.52
CA ARG A 11 2.08 35.99 3.88
C ARG A 11 0.69 35.38 4.04
N SER A 12 -0.34 36.01 3.45
CA SER A 12 -1.72 35.49 3.46
C SER A 12 -1.85 34.19 2.67
N VAL A 13 -1.17 34.06 1.54
CA VAL A 13 -1.21 32.85 0.71
C VAL A 13 -0.49 31.70 1.41
N MET A 14 0.68 31.95 2.00
CA MET A 14 1.44 30.93 2.73
C MET A 14 0.69 30.44 3.98
N ALA A 15 0.00 31.32 4.70
CA ALA A 15 -0.86 30.94 5.83
C ALA A 15 -2.04 30.05 5.41
N SER A 16 -2.63 30.28 4.22
CA SER A 16 -3.72 29.44 3.70
C SER A 16 -3.29 28.03 3.30
N MET A 17 -2.01 27.84 2.99
CA MET A 17 -1.44 26.54 2.60
C MET A 17 -0.90 25.74 3.79
N GLY A 18 -1.06 26.24 5.03
CA GLY A 18 -0.66 25.54 6.25
C GLY A 18 0.85 25.30 6.36
N GLN A 19 1.67 26.09 5.65
CA GLN A 19 3.12 25.99 5.71
C GLN A 19 3.68 27.07 6.64
N ASP A 20 4.12 26.66 7.83
CA ASP A 20 4.95 27.50 8.69
C ASP A 20 6.29 27.79 8.01
N VAL A 21 6.68 29.07 8.04
CA VAL A 21 7.97 29.54 7.51
C VAL A 21 9.10 29.08 8.45
N PRO A 22 10.06 28.26 8.00
CA PRO A 22 11.23 27.95 8.81
C PRO A 22 12.20 29.14 8.78
N GLN A 23 12.48 29.70 9.96
CA GLN A 23 13.53 30.68 10.16
C GLN A 23 14.91 30.00 10.06
N PRO A 24 15.94 30.63 9.46
CA PRO A 24 17.25 29.99 9.29
C PRO A 24 18.03 30.01 10.61
N ALA A 25 18.39 28.83 11.11
CA ALA A 25 19.37 28.66 12.17
C ALA A 25 20.69 28.11 11.58
N ALA A 26 21.80 28.73 11.98
CA ALA A 26 23.17 28.45 11.58
C ALA A 26 23.69 27.10 12.15
N PRO A 27 24.80 26.53 11.62
CA PRO A 27 25.20 25.15 11.85
C PRO A 27 25.95 25.00 13.18
N SER A 28 25.66 23.93 13.93
CA SER A 28 26.51 23.47 15.03
C SER A 28 26.97 22.04 14.76
N THR A 29 28.29 21.95 14.56
CA THR A 29 29.27 20.93 14.96
C THR A 29 28.81 19.47 15.04
N GLN A 30 29.45 18.68 14.18
CA GLN A 30 29.46 17.22 14.19
C GLN A 30 30.19 16.69 15.43
N GLU A 31 29.58 15.76 16.15
CA GLU A 31 30.32 14.79 16.98
C GLU A 31 29.67 13.41 16.85
N GLY A 32 30.54 12.39 16.68
CA GLY A 32 30.22 11.11 16.07
C GLY A 32 29.22 10.24 16.84
N ALA A 33 28.25 9.70 16.11
CA ALA A 33 27.33 8.67 16.60
C ALA A 33 27.49 7.40 15.76
N LYS A 34 27.77 6.28 16.46
CA LYS A 34 27.74 4.91 15.94
C LYS A 34 26.43 4.65 15.19
N PRO A 35 26.41 3.87 14.10
CA PRO A 35 25.16 3.47 13.45
C PRO A 35 24.46 2.42 14.32
N GLN A 36 23.71 2.86 15.32
CA GLN A 36 22.58 2.09 15.81
C GLN A 36 21.46 2.32 14.81
N CYS A 37 21.11 1.28 14.05
CA CYS A 37 19.86 1.24 13.32
C CYS A 37 18.71 1.23 14.33
N ALA A 38 18.37 2.42 14.85
CA ALA A 38 17.03 2.66 15.33
C ALA A 38 16.14 2.59 14.10
N VAL A 39 15.50 1.44 13.89
CA VAL A 39 14.39 1.35 12.96
C VAL A 39 13.35 2.32 13.51
N PRO A 40 13.05 3.45 12.84
CA PRO A 40 11.89 4.18 13.25
C PRO A 40 10.71 3.25 12.91
N THR A 41 10.06 2.70 13.93
CA THR A 41 8.67 2.23 13.83
C THR A 41 7.80 3.45 13.59
N VAL A 42 8.00 4.10 12.44
CA VAL A 42 6.87 4.68 11.73
C VAL A 42 6.02 3.47 11.44
N ALA A 43 4.88 3.37 12.10
CA ALA A 43 3.80 2.56 11.59
C ALA A 43 3.50 3.14 10.19
N GLU A 44 4.20 2.64 9.18
CA GLU A 44 3.84 2.82 7.79
C GLU A 44 2.46 2.20 7.69
N SER A 45 1.44 3.04 7.82
CA SER A 45 0.08 2.66 7.54
C SER A 45 0.10 2.14 6.10
N CYS A 46 0.01 0.82 5.95
CA CYS A 46 -0.21 0.21 4.65
C CYS A 46 -1.57 0.72 4.17
N ALA A 47 -1.55 1.77 3.34
CA ALA A 47 -2.77 2.44 2.89
C ALA A 47 -3.71 1.49 2.12
N LEU A 48 -3.20 0.34 1.69
CA LEU A 48 -3.94 -0.71 1.01
C LEU A 48 -3.61 -2.09 1.59
N ASP A 49 -4.61 -2.79 2.11
CA ASP A 49 -4.52 -4.20 2.48
C ASP A 49 -4.54 -5.09 1.21
N LEU A 50 -3.49 -5.90 1.01
CA LEU A 50 -3.36 -6.78 -0.15
C LEU A 50 -4.39 -7.93 -0.18
N GLY A 51 -4.96 -8.29 0.97
CA GLY A 51 -6.02 -9.30 1.09
C GLY A 51 -7.43 -8.75 0.82
N SER A 52 -7.57 -7.43 0.73
CA SER A 52 -8.86 -6.73 0.57
C SER A 52 -9.55 -6.99 -0.77
N ALA A 53 -10.85 -6.70 -0.83
CA ALA A 53 -11.62 -6.74 -2.07
C ALA A 53 -11.13 -5.69 -3.08
N GLU A 54 -10.69 -4.53 -2.60
CA GLU A 54 -10.12 -3.46 -3.42
C GLU A 54 -8.84 -3.92 -4.14
N ALA A 55 -7.88 -4.49 -3.40
CA ALA A 55 -6.67 -5.07 -3.99
C ALA A 55 -6.97 -6.24 -4.93
N LYS A 56 -8.09 -6.94 -4.71
CA LYS A 56 -8.57 -8.01 -5.60
C LYS A 56 -9.12 -7.49 -6.92
N ALA A 57 -9.82 -6.36 -6.90
CA ALA A 57 -10.46 -5.73 -8.05
C ALA A 57 -9.55 -4.75 -8.81
N TRP A 58 -8.39 -4.40 -8.26
CA TRP A 58 -7.45 -3.46 -8.89
C TRP A 58 -7.10 -3.80 -10.35
N ILE A 59 -7.15 -2.78 -11.20
CA ILE A 59 -6.78 -2.82 -12.62
C ILE A 59 -5.53 -1.97 -12.81
N GLY A 60 -4.49 -2.59 -13.37
CA GLY A 60 -3.16 -1.98 -13.52
C GLY A 60 -2.72 -1.75 -14.96
N VAL A 61 -3.58 -1.96 -15.96
CA VAL A 61 -3.25 -1.69 -17.36
C VAL A 61 -3.13 -0.20 -17.60
N GLU A 62 -1.96 0.26 -18.01
CA GLU A 62 -1.69 1.66 -18.37
C GLU A 62 -2.14 1.92 -19.80
N ASN A 63 -2.78 3.08 -20.05
CA ASN A 63 -3.31 3.51 -21.35
C ASN A 63 -4.17 2.43 -22.04
N PRO A 64 -5.24 1.93 -21.40
CA PRO A 64 -6.08 0.89 -21.97
C PRO A 64 -6.85 1.43 -23.18
N HIS A 65 -7.00 0.61 -24.22
CA HIS A 65 -7.85 0.96 -25.37
C HIS A 65 -9.30 1.21 -24.93
N ARG A 66 -9.80 0.41 -23.97
CA ARG A 66 -11.15 0.50 -23.40
C ARG A 66 -11.15 0.10 -21.94
N ALA A 67 -11.18 1.08 -21.04
CA ALA A 67 -11.12 0.86 -19.58
C ALA A 67 -12.39 0.20 -19.03
N ASP A 68 -13.56 0.53 -19.59
CA ASP A 68 -14.87 -0.04 -19.26
C ASP A 68 -14.87 -1.58 -19.41
N VAL A 69 -14.32 -2.06 -20.52
CA VAL A 69 -14.23 -3.50 -20.81
C VAL A 69 -13.31 -4.22 -19.84
N LEU A 70 -12.20 -3.58 -19.43
CA LEU A 70 -11.28 -4.18 -18.46
C LEU A 70 -11.94 -4.39 -17.10
N THR A 71 -12.82 -3.47 -16.69
CA THR A 71 -13.60 -3.59 -15.45
C THR A 71 -14.53 -4.80 -15.51
N GLU A 72 -15.26 -4.97 -16.62
CA GLU A 72 -16.13 -6.13 -16.80
C GLU A 72 -15.33 -7.44 -16.90
N LEU A 73 -14.22 -7.47 -17.65
CA LEU A 73 -13.33 -8.63 -17.71
C LEU A 73 -12.73 -8.98 -16.34
N ARG A 74 -12.40 -7.98 -15.52
CA ARG A 74 -11.91 -8.20 -14.17
C ARG A 74 -13.00 -8.81 -13.28
N ARG A 75 -14.25 -8.36 -13.43
CA ARG A 75 -15.41 -8.85 -12.68
C ARG A 75 -15.86 -10.24 -13.13
N SER A 76 -15.69 -10.57 -14.40
CA SER A 76 -16.17 -11.84 -14.98
C SER A 76 -15.35 -13.07 -14.56
N THR A 77 -14.19 -12.89 -13.92
CA THR A 77 -13.33 -14.00 -13.50
C THR A 77 -12.59 -13.74 -12.20
N ALA A 78 -12.41 -14.79 -11.39
CA ALA A 78 -11.54 -14.75 -10.22
C ALA A 78 -10.04 -14.78 -10.59
N ALA A 79 -9.70 -15.18 -11.82
CA ALA A 79 -8.31 -15.21 -12.32
C ALA A 79 -7.66 -13.82 -12.28
N ARG A 80 -6.32 -13.76 -12.21
CA ARG A 80 -5.54 -12.52 -12.05
C ARG A 80 -5.33 -11.78 -13.38
N VAL A 81 -6.42 -11.41 -14.04
CA VAL A 81 -6.41 -10.63 -15.29
C VAL A 81 -6.37 -9.11 -15.04
N CYS A 82 -6.11 -8.32 -16.07
CA CYS A 82 -6.15 -6.85 -16.06
C CYS A 82 -5.16 -6.15 -15.10
N THR A 83 -4.11 -6.84 -14.63
CA THR A 83 -3.10 -6.28 -13.71
C THR A 83 -2.02 -5.44 -14.41
N GLY A 84 -2.00 -5.45 -15.75
CA GLY A 84 -1.01 -4.73 -16.55
C GLY A 84 0.38 -5.35 -16.50
N ARG A 85 1.39 -4.55 -16.87
CA ARG A 85 2.80 -4.97 -16.97
C ARG A 85 3.74 -3.79 -16.78
N ALA A 86 4.96 -4.08 -16.35
CA ALA A 86 6.12 -3.18 -16.41
C ALA A 86 7.14 -3.82 -17.38
N GLY A 87 7.19 -3.33 -18.62
CA GLY A 87 7.89 -4.04 -19.70
C GLY A 87 7.28 -5.43 -19.94
N PRO A 88 8.05 -6.54 -19.90
CA PRO A 88 7.54 -7.91 -19.93
C PRO A 88 7.22 -8.49 -18.54
N ARG A 89 7.44 -7.74 -17.45
CA ARG A 89 7.30 -8.23 -16.07
C ARG A 89 5.95 -7.83 -15.46
N PRO A 90 5.46 -8.55 -14.43
CA PRO A 90 4.28 -8.13 -13.67
C PRO A 90 4.49 -6.79 -12.97
N ARG A 91 3.41 -6.02 -12.75
CA ARG A 91 3.46 -4.81 -11.92
C ARG A 91 3.67 -5.15 -10.45
N THR A 92 4.28 -4.24 -9.70
CA THR A 92 4.66 -4.42 -8.30
C THR A 92 3.49 -4.84 -7.42
N GLN A 93 2.36 -4.14 -7.48
CA GLN A 93 1.17 -4.47 -6.67
C GLN A 93 0.62 -5.88 -6.99
N ALA A 94 0.63 -6.28 -8.25
CA ALA A 94 0.21 -7.63 -8.65
C ALA A 94 1.15 -8.71 -8.10
N LEU A 95 2.46 -8.45 -8.11
CA LEU A 95 3.47 -9.35 -7.54
C LEU A 95 3.36 -9.41 -6.01
N LEU A 96 3.22 -8.27 -5.33
CA LEU A 96 3.06 -8.21 -3.87
C LEU A 96 1.81 -8.97 -3.42
N ARG A 97 0.67 -8.76 -4.09
CA ARG A 97 -0.55 -9.53 -3.81
C ARG A 97 -0.36 -11.03 -4.09
N PHE A 98 0.35 -11.39 -5.15
CA PHE A 98 0.66 -12.80 -5.43
C PHE A 98 1.47 -13.43 -4.29
N LEU A 99 2.47 -12.72 -3.75
CA LEU A 99 3.28 -13.19 -2.62
C LEU A 99 2.46 -13.27 -1.32
N ALA A 100 1.59 -12.29 -1.06
CA ALA A 100 0.70 -12.30 0.11
C ALA A 100 -0.31 -13.46 0.05
N ASP A 101 -0.90 -13.71 -1.11
CA ASP A 101 -1.79 -14.86 -1.30
C ASP A 101 -1.00 -16.18 -1.19
N HIS A 102 0.25 -16.21 -1.65
CA HIS A 102 1.12 -17.39 -1.55
C HIS A 102 1.50 -17.72 -0.10
N SER A 103 1.87 -16.73 0.70
CA SER A 103 2.21 -16.95 2.12
C SER A 103 1.02 -17.52 2.88
N ARG A 104 -0.17 -16.93 2.71
CA ARG A 104 -1.40 -17.46 3.31
C ARG A 104 -1.74 -18.87 2.81
N SER A 105 -1.50 -19.15 1.53
CA SER A 105 -1.71 -20.49 0.97
C SER A 105 -0.76 -21.53 1.58
N LYS A 106 0.47 -21.15 1.95
CA LYS A 106 1.39 -22.06 2.65
C LYS A 106 0.87 -22.45 4.03
N ASP A 107 0.36 -21.50 4.79
CA ASP A 107 -0.18 -21.76 6.13
C ASP A 107 -1.35 -22.75 6.10
N THR A 108 -2.19 -22.68 5.06
CA THR A 108 -3.34 -23.60 4.94
C THR A 108 -2.98 -25.06 4.72
N VAL A 109 -1.76 -25.35 4.24
CA VAL A 109 -1.31 -26.74 4.00
C VAL A 109 -1.08 -27.49 5.30
N LEU A 110 -0.59 -26.79 6.33
CA LEU A 110 -0.24 -27.39 7.63
C LEU A 110 -1.35 -27.24 8.66
N LYS A 111 -2.48 -26.63 8.28
CA LYS A 111 -3.60 -26.40 9.19
C LYS A 111 -4.45 -27.66 9.28
N GLU A 112 -4.62 -28.16 10.50
CA GLU A 112 -5.46 -29.32 10.80
C GLU A 112 -6.81 -28.90 11.38
N VAL A 113 -7.79 -29.79 11.28
CA VAL A 113 -9.12 -29.60 11.88
C VAL A 113 -9.04 -30.04 13.35
N PRO A 114 -9.47 -29.23 14.33
CA PRO A 114 -9.47 -29.65 15.73
C PRO A 114 -10.39 -30.86 15.97
N GLU A 115 -9.92 -31.87 16.71
CA GLU A 115 -10.70 -33.07 17.02
C GLU A 115 -12.06 -32.75 17.67
N GLU A 116 -12.10 -31.71 18.52
CA GLU A 116 -13.32 -31.26 19.19
C GLU A 116 -14.40 -30.84 18.19
N TRP A 117 -14.00 -30.22 17.07
CA TRP A 117 -14.91 -29.85 16.01
C TRP A 117 -15.47 -31.10 15.32
N VAL A 118 -14.62 -32.10 15.04
CA VAL A 118 -15.02 -33.38 14.42
C VAL A 118 -16.00 -34.14 15.31
N LYS A 119 -15.72 -34.23 16.61
CA LYS A 119 -16.60 -34.83 17.62
C LYS A 119 -17.95 -34.09 17.71
N ALA A 120 -17.94 -32.75 17.66
CA ALA A 120 -19.17 -31.96 17.67
C ALA A 120 -20.03 -32.16 16.41
N GLN A 121 -19.44 -32.55 15.28
CA GLN A 121 -20.19 -32.95 14.08
C GLN A 121 -20.74 -34.39 14.15
N GLY A 122 -20.46 -35.14 15.23
CA GLY A 122 -20.86 -36.54 15.37
C GLY A 122 -20.13 -37.49 14.43
N LEU A 123 -18.97 -37.09 13.91
CA LEU A 123 -18.14 -37.90 13.03
C LEU A 123 -17.13 -38.71 13.84
N LEU A 124 -16.92 -39.96 13.44
CA LEU A 124 -15.86 -40.81 13.97
C LEU A 124 -14.55 -40.45 13.27
N GLU A 125 -13.56 -39.99 14.04
CA GLU A 125 -12.18 -39.81 13.59
C GLU A 125 -11.43 -41.15 13.72
N VAL A 126 -10.70 -41.57 12.67
CA VAL A 126 -10.02 -42.88 12.57
C VAL A 126 -8.52 -42.69 12.36
#